data_AF-A0A7M5V7J8-F1
#
_entry.id   AF-A0A7M5V7J8-F1
#
_cell.length_a   1.000
_cell.length_b   1.000
_cell.length_c   1.000
_cell.angle_alpha   90.00
_cell.angle_beta   90.00
_cell.angle_gamma   90.00
#
_symmetry.space_group_name_H-M   'P 1'
#
loop_
_entity.id
_entity.type
_entity.pdbx_description
1 polymer ?
#
loop_
_entity_poly.entity_id
_entity_poly.type
_entity_poly.pdbx_seq_one_letter_code
_entity_poly.pdbx_strand_id
1 'polypeptide(L)'
;MVVDHETTEYVNMVVYHATPKGESLDEIAKATKDDPILAQVIKRIQTNSWTKNLKPFHQLRHNLSLHEEILLKDHTIVIPSSTRNDILQLAHKQHLGIVKTKSLLREKVWWPGISTDIEKFIS
;
A
#
# COMPACT_ATOMS: atom_id res chain seq x y z
N MET A 1 13.63 1.88 -13.45
CA MET A 1 12.83 0.66 -13.71
C MET A 1 11.43 1.16 -13.99
N VAL A 2 11.00 1.10 -15.24
CA VAL A 2 9.69 1.63 -15.68
C VAL A 2 8.63 0.73 -15.07
N VAL A 3 7.70 1.29 -14.31
CA VAL A 3 6.56 0.53 -13.79
C VAL A 3 5.72 0.16 -15.01
N ASP A 4 5.59 -1.14 -15.26
CA ASP A 4 4.92 -1.69 -16.42
C ASP A 4 3.43 -1.26 -16.47
N HIS A 5 2.94 -0.85 -17.65
CA HIS A 5 1.60 -0.27 -17.82
C HIS A 5 0.49 -1.26 -17.46
N GLU A 6 0.68 -2.56 -17.76
CA GLU A 6 -0.28 -3.60 -17.38
C GLU A 6 -0.34 -3.78 -15.85
N THR A 7 0.79 -3.60 -15.17
CA THR A 7 0.86 -3.66 -13.71
C THR A 7 0.11 -2.51 -13.05
N THR A 8 0.25 -1.29 -13.57
CA THR A 8 -0.48 -0.11 -13.08
C THR A 8 -1.99 -0.24 -13.29
N GLU A 9 -2.41 -0.75 -14.45
CA GLU A 9 -3.83 -0.92 -14.79
C GLU A 9 -4.49 -2.04 -13.99
N TYR A 10 -3.76 -3.13 -13.71
CA TYR A 10 -4.22 -4.18 -12.81
C TYR A 10 -4.21 -3.74 -11.34
N VAL A 11 -3.23 -2.95 -10.90
CA VAL A 11 -3.24 -2.38 -9.55
C VAL A 11 -4.37 -1.37 -9.41
N ASN A 12 -4.65 -0.56 -10.43
CA ASN A 12 -5.84 0.27 -10.47
C ASN A 12 -7.10 -0.57 -10.34
N MET A 13 -7.21 -1.66 -11.09
CA MET A 13 -8.34 -2.58 -11.02
C MET A 13 -8.44 -3.24 -9.63
N VAL A 14 -7.33 -3.69 -9.05
CA VAL A 14 -7.30 -4.28 -7.70
C VAL A 14 -7.65 -3.22 -6.67
N VAL A 15 -7.07 -2.03 -6.66
CA VAL A 15 -7.40 -0.96 -5.70
C VAL A 15 -8.86 -0.50 -5.88
N TYR A 16 -9.28 -0.28 -7.12
CA TYR A 16 -10.63 0.14 -7.48
C TYR A 16 -11.69 -0.92 -7.11
N HIS A 17 -11.38 -2.21 -7.25
CA HIS A 17 -12.27 -3.29 -6.84
C HIS A 17 -11.97 -3.86 -5.45
N ALA A 18 -10.92 -3.40 -4.76
CA ALA A 18 -10.49 -3.83 -3.42
C ALA A 18 -10.58 -2.71 -2.36
N THR A 19 -11.22 -1.59 -2.67
CA THR A 19 -11.66 -0.59 -1.68
C THR A 19 -13.19 -0.48 -1.69
N PRO A 20 -13.88 -0.36 -0.55
CA PRO A 20 -15.31 -0.10 -0.50
C PRO A 20 -15.55 1.39 -0.82
N LYS A 21 -15.37 1.75 -2.10
CA LYS A 21 -15.92 2.90 -2.84
C LYS A 21 -15.27 3.13 -4.21
N GLY A 22 -14.28 2.33 -4.61
CA GLY A 22 -13.58 2.55 -5.88
C GLY A 22 -12.51 3.62 -5.77
N GLU A 23 -11.71 3.59 -4.70
CA GLU A 23 -10.67 4.59 -4.50
C GLU A 23 -9.68 4.59 -5.67
N SER A 24 -9.54 5.71 -6.36
CA SER A 24 -8.56 5.85 -7.43
C SER A 24 -7.15 6.00 -6.84
N LEU A 25 -6.12 5.93 -7.70
CA LEU A 25 -4.76 6.30 -7.31
C LEU A 25 -4.68 7.71 -6.70
N ASP A 26 -5.53 8.63 -7.14
CA ASP A 26 -5.62 9.98 -6.56
C ASP A 26 -6.13 9.96 -5.11
N GLU A 27 -7.07 9.07 -4.79
CA GLU A 27 -7.58 8.92 -3.43
C GLU A 27 -6.53 8.26 -2.53
N ILE A 28 -5.76 7.28 -3.03
CA ILE A 28 -4.59 6.76 -2.33
C ILE A 28 -3.55 7.87 -2.12
N ALA A 29 -3.25 8.67 -3.13
CA ALA A 29 -2.29 9.77 -3.04
C ALA A 29 -2.73 10.79 -1.98
N LYS A 30 -4.02 11.14 -1.97
CA LYS A 30 -4.62 12.02 -0.96
C LYS A 30 -4.53 11.40 0.44
N ALA A 31 -4.96 10.17 0.62
CA ALA A 31 -4.89 9.46 1.90
C ALA A 31 -3.44 9.28 2.38
N THR A 32 -2.49 9.13 1.47
CA THR A 32 -1.04 9.07 1.77
C THR A 32 -0.52 10.39 2.33
N LYS A 33 -0.99 11.53 1.79
CA LYS A 33 -0.66 12.87 2.32
C LYS A 33 -1.29 13.12 3.68
N ASP A 34 -2.52 12.65 3.87
CA ASP A 34 -3.27 12.83 5.11
C ASP A 34 -2.80 11.86 6.22
N ASP A 35 -2.10 10.78 5.87
CA ASP A 35 -1.49 9.86 6.84
C ASP A 35 -0.25 10.51 7.48
N PRO A 36 -0.27 10.77 8.81
CA PRO A 36 0.79 11.52 9.49
C PRO A 36 2.13 10.77 9.51
N ILE A 37 2.13 9.44 9.37
CA ILE A 37 3.35 8.64 9.27
C ILE A 37 3.87 8.69 7.84
N LEU A 38 3.02 8.42 6.85
CA LEU A 38 3.45 8.39 5.45
C LEU A 38 3.88 9.78 4.95
N ALA A 39 3.19 10.85 5.33
CA ALA A 39 3.63 12.22 5.04
C ALA A 39 5.04 12.51 5.58
N GLN A 40 5.36 12.03 6.79
CA GLN A 40 6.71 12.15 7.34
C GLN A 40 7.72 11.30 6.57
N VAL A 41 7.35 10.09 6.15
CA VAL A 41 8.20 9.21 5.33
C VAL A 41 8.53 9.89 4.00
N ILE A 42 7.54 10.45 3.31
CA ILE A 42 7.72 11.22 2.06
C ILE A 42 8.70 12.36 2.28
N LYS A 43 8.49 13.17 3.33
CA LYS A 43 9.41 14.26 3.67
C LYS A 43 10.83 13.75 3.90
N ARG A 44 11.02 12.59 4.53
CA ARG A 44 12.35 12.02 4.79
C ARG A 44 13.02 11.49 3.53
N ILE A 45 12.26 10.91 2.61
CA ILE A 45 12.76 10.50 1.28
C ILE A 45 13.27 11.73 0.52
N GLN A 46 12.46 12.79 0.45
CA GLN A 46 12.80 14.01 -0.30
C GLN A 46 13.99 14.78 0.29
N THR A 47 14.10 14.83 1.62
CA THR A 47 15.16 15.59 2.32
C THR A 47 16.38 14.74 2.69
N ASN A 48 16.34 13.44 2.45
CA ASN A 48 17.32 12.45 2.93
C ASN A 48 17.61 12.54 4.44
N SER A 49 16.62 12.95 5.25
CA SER A 49 16.79 13.23 6.69
C SER A 49 16.06 12.21 7.57
N TRP A 50 16.58 10.99 7.66
CA TRP A 50 15.90 9.92 8.38
C TRP A 50 16.02 10.04 9.91
N THR A 51 14.95 9.69 10.64
CA THR A 51 14.91 9.69 12.11
C THR A 51 14.53 8.32 12.66
N LYS A 52 14.92 8.03 13.91
CA LYS A 52 14.70 6.72 14.55
C LYS A 52 13.23 6.38 14.80
N ASN A 53 12.32 7.35 14.73
CA ASN A 53 10.89 7.16 15.07
C ASN A 53 10.08 6.49 13.94
N LEU A 54 10.68 6.32 12.76
CA LEU A 54 10.07 5.63 11.61
C LEU A 54 10.76 4.29 11.33
N LYS A 55 11.14 3.54 12.38
CA LYS A 55 11.95 2.31 12.28
C LYS A 55 11.60 1.38 11.10
N PRO A 56 10.35 0.94 10.89
CA PRO A 56 10.03 0.02 9.80
C PRO A 56 10.29 0.64 8.42
N PHE A 57 9.99 1.93 8.24
CA PHE A 57 10.26 2.65 6.99
C PHE A 57 11.75 2.99 6.82
N HIS A 58 12.45 3.33 7.90
CA HIS A 58 13.87 3.65 7.87
C HIS A 58 14.74 2.45 7.48
N GLN A 59 14.38 1.26 7.96
CA GLN A 59 15.06 0.01 7.59
C GLN A 59 14.89 -0.28 6.09
N LEU A 60 13.74 0.09 5.53
CA LEU A 60 13.36 -0.14 4.13
C LEU A 60 13.63 1.07 3.23
N ARG A 61 14.30 2.13 3.73
CA ARG A 61 14.42 3.41 3.02
C ARG A 61 14.97 3.32 1.60
N HIS A 62 15.87 2.36 1.36
CA HIS A 62 16.48 2.14 0.05
C HIS A 62 15.55 1.45 -0.95
N ASN A 63 14.49 0.83 -0.45
CA ASN A 63 13.41 0.23 -1.21
C ASN A 63 12.21 1.16 -1.36
N LEU A 64 12.24 2.35 -0.75
CA LEU A 64 11.14 3.30 -0.81
C LEU A 64 11.34 4.31 -1.94
N SER A 65 10.28 4.56 -2.70
CA SER A 65 10.25 5.57 -3.77
C SER A 65 8.90 6.28 -3.80
N LEU A 66 8.87 7.45 -4.44
CA LEU A 66 7.66 8.24 -4.61
C LEU A 66 7.34 8.32 -6.11
N HIS A 67 6.11 7.99 -6.48
CA HIS A 67 5.60 8.14 -7.85
C HIS A 67 4.24 8.84 -7.78
N GLU A 68 4.10 10.01 -8.41
CA GLU A 68 2.83 10.77 -8.43
C GLU A 68 2.19 10.88 -7.03
N GLU A 69 3.00 11.19 -6.03
CA GLU A 69 2.58 11.36 -4.61
C GLU A 69 2.13 10.06 -3.91
N ILE A 70 2.28 8.92 -4.57
CA ILE A 70 2.07 7.59 -4.02
C ILE A 70 3.41 7.02 -3.55
N LEU A 71 3.42 6.56 -2.31
CA LEU A 71 4.58 5.90 -1.73
C LEU A 71 4.63 4.45 -2.18
N LEU A 72 5.77 4.04 -2.72
CA LEU A 72 6.03 2.67 -3.15
C LEU A 72 7.11 2.04 -2.29
N LYS A 73 6.99 0.72 -2.08
CA LYS A 73 8.06 -0.14 -1.58
C LYS A 73 8.37 -1.17 -2.65
N ASP A 74 9.56 -1.11 -3.23
CA ASP A 74 9.97 -1.88 -4.40
C ASP A 74 8.94 -1.71 -5.55
N HIS A 75 8.06 -2.69 -5.75
CA HIS A 75 6.99 -2.69 -6.76
C HIS A 75 5.58 -2.69 -6.14
N THR A 76 5.46 -2.48 -4.82
CA THR A 76 4.19 -2.52 -4.09
C THR A 76 3.76 -1.14 -3.64
N ILE A 77 2.45 -0.88 -3.63
CA ILE A 77 1.89 0.36 -3.10
C ILE A 77 1.91 0.32 -1.58
N VAL A 78 2.46 1.35 -0.95
CA VAL A 78 2.36 1.52 0.50
C VAL A 78 0.99 2.09 0.85
N ILE A 79 0.21 1.33 1.62
CA ILE A 79 -1.18 1.67 1.92
C ILE A 79 -1.29 2.53 3.18
N PRO A 80 -1.97 3.70 3.10
CA PRO A 80 -2.25 4.56 4.26
C PRO A 80 -3.13 3.85 5.28
N SER A 81 -2.95 4.16 6.55
CA SER A 81 -3.63 3.47 7.65
C SER A 81 -5.16 3.48 7.55
N SER A 82 -5.73 4.57 7.03
CA SER A 82 -7.18 4.74 6.84
C SER A 82 -7.80 3.71 5.89
N THR A 83 -7.07 3.25 4.86
CA THR A 83 -7.61 2.40 3.79
C THR A 83 -7.27 0.91 3.97
N ARG A 84 -6.51 0.55 5.01
CA ARG A 84 -6.11 -0.85 5.26
C ARG A 84 -7.29 -1.76 5.56
N ASN A 85 -8.22 -1.34 6.42
CA ASN A 85 -9.39 -2.15 6.81
C ASN A 85 -10.28 -2.46 5.60
N ASP A 86 -10.37 -1.49 4.71
CA ASP A 86 -11.13 -1.54 3.47
C ASP A 86 -10.56 -2.58 2.50
N ILE A 87 -9.23 -2.58 2.32
CA ILE A 87 -8.50 -3.60 1.55
C ILE A 87 -8.68 -4.99 2.16
N LEU A 88 -8.64 -5.12 3.49
CA LEU A 88 -8.83 -6.39 4.19
C LEU A 88 -10.26 -6.92 4.03
N GLN A 89 -11.29 -6.07 4.14
CA GLN A 89 -12.69 -6.43 3.91
C GLN A 89 -12.92 -6.99 2.52
N LEU A 90 -12.22 -6.45 1.52
CA LEU A 90 -12.38 -6.88 0.13
C LEU A 90 -11.71 -8.23 -0.09
N ALA A 91 -10.68 -8.54 0.70
CA ALA A 91 -10.05 -9.86 0.72
C ALA A 91 -11.05 -10.99 1.08
N HIS A 92 -12.01 -10.68 1.94
CA HIS A 92 -13.03 -11.61 2.44
C HIS A 92 -14.23 -11.78 1.47
N LYS A 93 -14.52 -10.80 0.62
CA LYS A 93 -15.70 -10.81 -0.28
C LYS A 93 -15.47 -11.46 -1.64
N GLN A 94 -14.22 -11.75 -2.00
CA GLN A 94 -13.84 -12.24 -3.34
C GLN A 94 -14.07 -13.76 -3.48
N HIS A 95 -14.83 -14.17 -4.50
CA HIS A 95 -15.05 -15.59 -4.88
C HIS A 95 -13.79 -16.32 -5.36
N LEU A 96 -12.69 -15.59 -5.60
CA LEU A 96 -11.40 -16.12 -6.08
C LEU A 96 -10.74 -17.12 -5.12
N GLY A 97 -11.28 -17.28 -3.91
CA GLY A 97 -10.75 -18.14 -2.87
C GLY A 97 -9.71 -17.44 -2.02
N ILE A 98 -9.80 -17.68 -0.72
CA ILE A 98 -9.05 -17.03 0.36
C ILE A 98 -7.53 -17.00 0.12
N VAL A 99 -6.96 -18.09 -0.39
CA VAL A 99 -5.52 -18.24 -0.64
C VAL A 99 -5.06 -17.35 -1.79
N LYS A 100 -5.84 -17.30 -2.88
CA LYS A 100 -5.51 -16.49 -4.06
C LYS A 100 -5.54 -15.01 -3.72
N THR A 101 -6.54 -14.57 -2.96
CA THR A 101 -6.66 -13.17 -2.53
C THR A 101 -5.53 -12.76 -1.59
N LYS A 102 -5.14 -13.61 -0.63
CA LYS A 102 -3.97 -13.37 0.23
C LYS A 102 -2.67 -13.22 -0.58
N SER A 103 -2.50 -14.04 -1.62
CA SER A 103 -1.32 -13.95 -2.50
C SER A 103 -1.28 -12.62 -3.24
N LEU A 104 -2.39 -12.22 -3.86
CA LEU A 104 -2.48 -10.99 -4.63
C LEU A 104 -2.22 -9.74 -3.79
N LEU A 105 -2.80 -9.67 -2.58
CA LEU A 105 -2.57 -8.54 -1.68
C LEU A 105 -1.09 -8.42 -1.31
N ARG A 106 -0.43 -9.53 -0.98
CA ARG A 106 1.00 -9.53 -0.64
C ARG A 106 1.91 -9.17 -1.82
N GLU A 107 1.45 -9.39 -3.05
CA GLU A 107 2.21 -9.06 -4.25
C GLU A 107 2.07 -7.58 -4.65
N LYS A 108 0.94 -6.93 -4.33
CA LYS A 108 0.61 -5.60 -4.86
C LYS A 108 0.62 -4.49 -3.82
N VAL A 109 0.36 -4.79 -2.56
CA VAL A 109 0.24 -3.78 -1.50
C VAL A 109 1.10 -4.11 -0.29
N TRP A 110 1.50 -3.08 0.45
CA TRP A 110 2.34 -3.23 1.62
C TRP A 110 2.02 -2.22 2.72
N TRP A 111 2.09 -2.68 3.97
CA TRP A 111 2.25 -1.84 5.14
C TRP A 111 2.97 -2.63 6.24
N PRO A 112 3.56 -1.98 7.25
CA PRO A 112 4.14 -2.70 8.38
C PRO A 112 3.10 -3.58 9.07
N GLY A 113 3.29 -4.90 9.03
CA GLY A 113 2.39 -5.87 9.66
C GLY A 113 1.32 -6.48 8.74
N ILE A 114 1.30 -6.17 7.43
CA ILE A 114 0.29 -6.66 6.49
C ILE A 114 0.00 -8.16 6.58
N SER A 115 1.02 -9.03 6.67
CA SER A 115 0.81 -10.47 6.77
C SER A 115 -0.01 -10.86 8.00
N THR A 116 0.31 -10.26 9.15
CA THR A 116 -0.40 -10.50 10.41
C THR A 116 -1.83 -9.98 10.35
N ASP A 117 -2.05 -8.80 9.75
CA ASP A 117 -3.38 -8.21 9.62
C ASP A 117 -4.27 -9.04 8.69
N ILE A 118 -3.71 -9.51 7.56
CA ILE A 118 -4.38 -10.42 6.62
C ILE A 118 -4.77 -11.74 7.31
N GLU A 119 -3.88 -12.32 8.12
CA GLU A 119 -4.16 -13.57 8.83
C GLU A 119 -5.25 -13.40 9.89
N LYS A 120 -5.22 -12.32 10.67
CA LYS A 120 -6.24 -12.03 11.68
C LYS A 120 -7.61 -11.75 11.08
N PHE A 121 -7.65 -11.05 9.96
CA PHE A 121 -8.90 -10.64 9.34
C PHE A 121 -9.61 -11.79 8.60
N ILE A 122 -8.83 -12.76 8.12
CA ILE A 122 -9.28 -13.83 7.24
C ILE A 122 -9.15 -15.20 7.95
N SER A 123 -9.28 -15.21 9.29
CA SER A 123 -9.31 -16.42 10.12
C SER A 123 -10.73 -16.93 10.33
#